data_AF-A0A1F1WE29-F1
#
_entry.id   AF-A0A1F1WE29-F1
#
_cell.length_a   1.000
_cell.length_b   1.000
_cell.length_c   1.000
_cell.angle_alpha   90.00
_cell.angle_beta   90.00
_cell.angle_gamma   90.00
#
_symmetry.space_group_name_H-M   'P 1'
#
loop_
_entity.id
_entity.type
_entity.pdbx_description
1 polymer ?
#
loop_
_entity_poly.entity_id
_entity_poly.type
_entity_poly.pdbx_seq_one_letter_code
_entity_poly.pdbx_strand_id
1 'polypeptide(L)'
;MRSEPAANGYLYVSLRRDGKKTQRTVHSFVMEAFVGPHPGPGFHVCHGNGVRSDNRLGNLRYDTEAANHADTIMHGTSLRGERQPAHRLTEDEVREIRRRYAAGGVLQKQLAAEYGVGKVTIHHVVHRTTWAWLD
;
A
#
# COMPACT_ATOMS: atom_id res chain seq x y z
N MET A 1 22.22 -9.10 -20.91
CA MET A 1 22.18 -8.58 -19.52
C MET A 1 20.89 -9.05 -18.88
N ARG A 2 20.95 -10.00 -17.93
CA ARG A 2 19.86 -10.16 -16.95
C ARG A 2 20.35 -9.46 -15.70
N SER A 3 19.75 -8.33 -15.34
CA SER A 3 19.90 -7.77 -14.00
C SER A 3 18.99 -8.57 -13.08
N GLU A 4 19.49 -8.95 -11.92
CA GLU A 4 18.66 -9.50 -10.85
C GLU A 4 17.95 -8.34 -10.12
N PRO A 5 16.69 -8.53 -9.69
CA PRO A 5 16.01 -7.55 -8.85
C PRO A 5 16.80 -7.30 -7.55
N ALA A 6 16.87 -6.04 -7.13
CA ALA A 6 17.38 -5.72 -5.80
C ALA A 6 16.42 -6.24 -4.72
N ALA A 7 16.82 -6.19 -3.44
CA ALA A 7 16.00 -6.63 -2.31
C ALA A 7 14.60 -5.97 -2.24
N ASN A 8 14.44 -4.78 -2.84
CA ASN A 8 13.14 -4.09 -2.95
C ASN A 8 12.31 -4.49 -4.18
N GLY A 9 12.75 -5.49 -4.95
CA GLY A 9 12.08 -6.02 -6.15
C GLY A 9 12.28 -5.22 -7.43
N TYR A 10 12.95 -4.05 -7.39
CA TYR A 10 13.19 -3.25 -8.59
C TYR A 10 14.47 -3.66 -9.32
N LEU A 11 14.42 -3.58 -10.65
CA LEU A 11 15.61 -3.65 -11.50
C LEU A 11 16.22 -2.26 -11.65
N TYR A 12 17.55 -2.22 -11.63
CA TYR A 12 18.34 -0.99 -11.75
C TYR A 12 19.33 -1.08 -12.90
N VAL A 13 19.62 0.06 -13.50
CA VAL A 13 20.69 0.27 -14.48
C VAL A 13 21.62 1.36 -13.98
N SER A 14 22.91 1.19 -14.23
CA SER A 14 23.93 2.22 -13.97
C SER A 14 24.34 2.85 -15.29
N LEU A 15 24.10 4.15 -15.41
CA LEU A 15 24.54 4.95 -16.55
C LEU A 15 25.81 5.69 -16.16
N ARG A 16 26.75 5.83 -17.11
CA ARG A 16 27.97 6.60 -16.90
C ARG A 16 28.12 7.62 -18.03
N ARG A 17 28.35 8.88 -17.67
CA ARG A 17 28.59 9.98 -18.62
C ARG A 17 29.57 10.97 -17.99
N ASP A 18 30.60 11.37 -18.74
CA ASP A 18 31.62 12.35 -18.30
C ASP A 18 32.23 12.01 -16.94
N GLY A 19 32.55 10.72 -16.75
CA GLY A 19 33.11 10.19 -15.50
C GLY A 19 32.09 10.02 -14.35
N LYS A 20 30.91 10.62 -14.43
CA LYS A 20 29.85 10.54 -13.42
C LYS A 20 28.97 9.30 -13.63
N LYS A 21 28.71 8.56 -12.55
CA LYS A 21 27.81 7.41 -12.53
C LYS A 21 26.46 7.82 -11.92
N THR A 22 25.36 7.43 -12.56
CA THR A 22 24.01 7.62 -12.04
C THR A 22 23.27 6.29 -12.09
N GLN A 23 22.58 5.93 -11.01
CA GLN A 23 21.74 4.75 -10.96
C GLN A 23 20.28 5.16 -11.21
N ARG A 24 19.58 4.40 -12.06
CA ARG A 24 18.16 4.58 -12.35
C ARG A 24 17.42 3.26 -12.30
N THR A 25 16.13 3.31 -11.99
CA THR A 25 15.26 2.13 -12.10
C THR A 25 14.95 1.85 -13.57
N VAL A 26 14.84 0.56 -13.92
CA VAL A 26 14.53 0.15 -15.30
C VAL A 26 13.14 0.64 -15.72
N HIS A 27 12.13 0.52 -14.86
CA HIS A 27 10.76 0.98 -15.19
C HIS A 27 10.71 2.48 -15.52
N SER A 28 11.43 3.33 -14.78
CA SER A 28 11.45 4.78 -15.05
C SER A 28 12.16 5.06 -16.36
N PHE A 29 13.25 4.34 -16.66
CA PHE A 29 13.97 4.51 -17.92
C PHE A 29 13.15 4.05 -19.14
N VAL A 30 12.41 2.94 -19.01
CA VAL A 30 11.47 2.47 -20.05
C VAL A 30 10.36 3.49 -20.28
N MET A 31 9.69 3.96 -19.22
CA MET A 31 8.63 4.96 -19.36
C MET A 31 9.11 6.25 -20.01
N GLU A 32 10.28 6.76 -19.59
CA GLU A 32 10.84 7.96 -20.19
C GLU A 32 11.22 7.80 -21.66
N ALA A 33 11.77 6.64 -22.05
CA ALA A 33 12.22 6.40 -23.42
C ALA A 33 11.05 6.18 -24.40
N PHE A 34 9.97 5.52 -23.97
CA PHE A 34 8.90 5.07 -24.87
C PHE A 34 7.57 5.81 -24.72
N VAL A 35 7.30 6.42 -23.56
CA VAL A 35 6.08 7.22 -23.32
C VAL A 35 6.39 8.71 -23.32
N GLY A 36 7.49 9.09 -22.67
CA GLY A 36 7.92 10.48 -22.57
C GLY A 36 8.29 10.88 -21.14
N PRO A 37 8.66 12.16 -20.94
CA PRO A 37 9.20 12.65 -19.69
C PRO A 37 8.24 12.41 -18.52
N HIS A 38 8.81 12.26 -17.33
CA HIS A 38 8.04 12.12 -16.09
C HIS A 38 7.08 13.31 -15.93
N PRO A 39 5.77 13.11 -15.67
CA PRO A 39 4.77 14.19 -15.68
C PRO A 39 4.98 15.28 -14.62
N GLY A 40 5.71 14.97 -13.55
CA GLY A 40 6.04 15.93 -12.48
C GLY A 40 5.72 15.38 -11.09
N PRO A 41 5.74 16.25 -10.06
CA PRO A 41 5.45 15.85 -8.69
C PRO A 41 4.08 15.18 -8.55
N GLY A 42 3.99 14.15 -7.70
CA GLY A 42 2.76 13.40 -7.45
C GLY A 42 2.49 12.25 -8.41
N PHE A 43 3.30 12.08 -9.45
CA PHE A 43 3.26 10.92 -10.34
C PHE A 43 4.37 9.92 -10.04
N HIS A 44 4.07 8.65 -10.25
CA HIS A 44 4.98 7.52 -10.11
C HIS A 44 4.80 6.57 -11.29
N VAL A 45 5.82 5.79 -11.60
CA VAL A 45 5.68 4.65 -12.50
C VAL A 45 5.11 3.48 -11.71
N CYS A 46 3.95 3.01 -12.11
CA CYS A 46 3.20 1.95 -11.44
C CYS A 46 3.22 0.67 -12.27
N HIS A 47 3.32 -0.48 -11.61
CA HIS A 47 3.28 -1.81 -12.22
C HIS A 47 1.86 -2.38 -12.09
N GLY A 48 1.16 -2.51 -13.22
CA GLY A 48 -0.25 -2.94 -13.24
C GLY A 48 -0.52 -4.34 -12.71
N ASN A 49 0.51 -5.21 -12.64
CA ASN A 49 0.41 -6.55 -12.06
C ASN A 49 1.04 -6.68 -10.67
N GLY A 50 1.57 -5.58 -10.10
CA GLY A 50 2.25 -5.59 -8.80
C GLY A 50 3.64 -6.24 -8.80
N VAL A 51 4.15 -6.70 -9.94
CA VAL A 51 5.47 -7.33 -10.07
C VAL A 51 6.50 -6.28 -10.50
N ARG A 52 7.28 -5.79 -9.54
CA ARG A 52 8.28 -4.70 -9.72
C ARG A 52 9.39 -4.99 -10.74
N SER A 53 9.61 -6.26 -11.07
CA SER A 53 10.60 -6.70 -12.06
C SER A 53 10.02 -6.82 -13.49
N ASP A 54 8.69 -6.81 -13.66
CA ASP A 54 8.04 -6.86 -14.97
C ASP A 54 7.96 -5.46 -15.60
N ASN A 55 9.03 -5.09 -16.32
CA ASN A 55 9.17 -3.78 -16.95
C ASN A 55 8.67 -3.74 -18.41
N ARG A 56 7.79 -4.65 -18.82
CA ARG A 56 7.15 -4.56 -20.15
C ARG A 56 6.34 -3.27 -20.21
N LEU A 57 6.47 -2.51 -21.30
CA LEU A 57 5.81 -1.21 -21.46
C LEU A 57 4.30 -1.26 -21.18
N GLY A 58 3.60 -2.30 -21.66
CA GLY A 58 2.16 -2.48 -21.42
C GLY A 58 1.77 -2.79 -19.97
N ASN A 59 2.74 -3.06 -19.08
CA ASN A 59 2.53 -3.24 -17.64
C ASN A 59 2.83 -1.97 -16.83
N LEU A 60 3.37 -0.93 -17.47
CA LEU A 60 3.81 0.29 -16.80
C LEU A 60 2.89 1.45 -17.17
N ARG A 61 2.66 2.35 -16.21
CA ARG A 61 1.96 3.62 -16.44
C ARG A 61 2.47 4.69 -15.49
N TYR A 62 2.37 5.96 -15.89
CA TYR A 62 2.45 7.05 -14.93
C TYR A 62 1.10 7.18 -14.23
N ASP A 63 1.11 7.21 -12.91
CA ASP A 63 -0.11 7.37 -12.13
C ASP A 63 0.19 8.03 -10.79
N THR A 64 -0.86 8.42 -10.10
CA THR A 64 -0.79 9.03 -8.78
C THR A 64 -0.42 8.00 -7.71
N GLU A 65 0.15 8.48 -6.61
CA GLU A 65 0.41 7.64 -5.43
C GLU A 65 -0.88 6.99 -4.89
N ALA A 66 -1.99 7.72 -4.92
CA ALA A 66 -3.30 7.22 -4.48
C ALA A 66 -3.77 6.03 -5.33
N ALA A 67 -3.65 6.13 -6.66
CA ALA A 67 -3.98 5.04 -7.57
C ALA A 67 -3.03 3.84 -7.40
N ASN A 68 -1.73 4.07 -7.26
CA ASN A 68 -0.77 3.01 -6.96
C ASN A 68 -1.08 2.30 -5.63
N HIS A 69 -1.49 3.04 -4.60
CA HIS A 69 -1.94 2.44 -3.34
C HIS A 69 -3.23 1.62 -3.52
N ALA A 70 -4.17 2.08 -4.35
CA ALA A 70 -5.35 1.31 -4.71
C ALA A 70 -4.99 -0.02 -5.41
N ASP A 71 -3.98 -0.02 -6.28
CA ASP A 71 -3.45 -1.26 -6.88
C ASP A 71 -2.95 -2.24 -5.81
N THR A 72 -2.31 -1.76 -4.74
CA THR A 72 -1.87 -2.67 -3.65
C THR A 72 -3.05 -3.37 -2.97
N ILE A 73 -4.22 -2.72 -2.92
CA ILE A 73 -5.44 -3.33 -2.39
C ILE A 73 -5.93 -4.41 -3.37
N MET A 74 -6.00 -4.09 -4.66
CA MET A 74 -6.42 -5.04 -5.71
C MET A 74 -5.47 -6.25 -5.80
N HIS A 75 -4.18 -6.03 -5.62
CA HIS A 75 -3.15 -7.07 -5.66
C HIS A 75 -3.03 -7.85 -4.34
N GLY A 76 -3.79 -7.48 -3.30
CA GLY A 76 -3.72 -8.13 -1.99
C GLY A 76 -2.38 -7.92 -1.26
N THR A 77 -1.63 -6.87 -1.60
CA THR A 77 -0.33 -6.52 -0.99
C THR A 77 -0.42 -5.35 -0.01
N SER A 78 -1.58 -4.72 0.13
CA SER A 78 -1.84 -3.68 1.13
C SER A 78 -1.67 -4.21 2.56
N LEU A 79 -0.90 -3.49 3.38
CA LEU A 79 -0.64 -3.79 4.80
C LEU A 79 -1.75 -3.25 5.72
N ARG A 80 -3.01 -3.52 5.38
CA ARG A 80 -4.16 -3.11 6.18
C ARG A 80 -4.68 -4.25 7.04
N GLY A 81 -5.31 -3.90 8.15
CA GLY A 81 -5.90 -4.86 9.07
C GLY A 81 -4.89 -5.81 9.70
N GLU A 82 -5.19 -7.11 9.72
CA GLU A 82 -4.30 -8.14 10.31
C GLU A 82 -2.96 -8.29 9.59
N ARG A 83 -2.87 -7.84 8.33
CA ARG A 83 -1.59 -7.80 7.60
C ARG A 83 -0.65 -6.71 8.12
N GLN A 84 -1.17 -5.75 8.89
CA GLN A 84 -0.36 -4.72 9.52
C GLN A 84 0.39 -5.35 10.71
N PRO A 85 1.73 -5.31 10.76
CA PRO A 85 2.49 -6.04 11.78
C PRO A 85 2.24 -5.62 13.24
N ALA A 86 1.74 -4.41 13.45
CA ALA A 86 1.43 -3.85 14.77
C ALA A 86 -0.10 -3.77 15.03
N HIS A 87 -0.91 -4.56 14.32
CA HIS A 87 -2.35 -4.59 14.51
C HIS A 87 -2.67 -4.97 15.95
N ARG A 88 -3.71 -4.36 16.51
CA ARG A 88 -4.18 -4.61 17.87
C ARG A 88 -5.50 -5.33 17.93
N LEU A 89 -6.19 -5.41 16.80
CA LEU A 89 -7.48 -6.06 16.65
C LEU A 89 -7.45 -6.92 15.39
N THR A 90 -8.14 -8.04 15.41
CA THR A 90 -8.42 -8.89 14.26
C THR A 90 -9.69 -8.42 13.52
N GLU A 91 -9.90 -8.90 12.30
CA GLU A 91 -11.13 -8.61 11.56
C GLU A 91 -12.37 -9.08 12.31
N ASP A 92 -12.29 -10.25 12.95
CA ASP A 92 -13.40 -10.83 13.72
C ASP A 92 -13.69 -10.06 15.00
N GLU A 93 -12.65 -9.59 15.70
CA GLU A 93 -12.82 -8.70 16.86
C GLU A 93 -13.47 -7.37 16.46
N VAL A 94 -13.09 -6.81 15.30
CA VAL A 94 -13.70 -5.59 14.77
C VAL A 94 -15.20 -5.80 14.49
N ARG A 95 -15.56 -6.90 13.81
CA ARG A 95 -16.97 -7.26 13.55
C ARG A 95 -17.74 -7.43 14.86
N GLU A 96 -17.13 -8.10 15.84
CA GLU A 96 -17.75 -8.33 17.15
C GLU A 96 -17.96 -7.05 17.95
N ILE A 97 -16.95 -6.17 17.99
CA ILE A 97 -17.04 -4.85 18.63
C ILE A 97 -18.20 -4.05 18.04
N ARG A 98 -18.31 -4.01 16.70
CA ARG A 98 -19.39 -3.33 15.98
C ARG A 98 -20.76 -3.92 16.33
N ARG A 99 -20.88 -5.25 16.29
CA ARG A 99 -22.12 -5.97 16.63
C ARG A 99 -22.57 -5.69 18.06
N ARG A 100 -21.67 -5.81 19.03
CA ARG A 100 -21.97 -5.58 20.44
C ARG A 100 -22.35 -4.13 20.72
N TYR A 101 -21.64 -3.17 20.13
CA TYR A 101 -21.98 -1.76 20.30
C TYR A 101 -23.35 -1.42 19.69
N ALA A 102 -23.66 -1.96 18.50
CA ALA A 102 -24.94 -1.75 17.84
C ALA A 102 -26.13 -2.36 18.61
N ALA A 103 -25.92 -3.48 19.31
CA ALA A 103 -26.94 -4.09 20.18
C ALA A 103 -27.29 -3.24 21.41
N GLY A 104 -26.46 -2.25 21.75
CA GLY A 104 -26.62 -1.41 22.93
C GLY A 104 -26.19 -2.09 24.24
N GLY A 105 -26.30 -1.37 25.36
CA GLY A 105 -25.97 -1.91 26.69
C GLY A 105 -24.47 -2.04 27.01
N VAL A 106 -23.58 -1.73 26.06
CA VAL A 106 -22.13 -1.67 26.28
C VAL A 106 -21.57 -0.29 25.97
N LEU A 107 -20.69 0.19 26.84
CA LEU A 107 -19.96 1.44 26.64
C LEU A 107 -18.67 1.18 25.86
N GLN A 108 -18.25 2.14 25.03
CA GLN A 108 -16.95 2.07 24.33
C GLN A 108 -15.76 1.86 25.30
N LYS A 109 -15.85 2.39 26.53
CA LYS A 109 -14.83 2.20 27.58
C LYS A 109 -14.74 0.73 28.03
N GLN A 110 -15.87 0.02 28.10
CA GLN A 110 -15.89 -1.39 28.51
C GLN A 110 -15.26 -2.26 27.41
N LEU A 111 -15.66 -2.03 26.15
CA LEU A 111 -15.04 -2.70 25.00
C LEU A 111 -13.53 -2.42 24.93
N ALA A 112 -13.11 -1.16 25.17
CA ALA A 112 -11.70 -0.80 25.17
C ALA A 112 -10.89 -1.60 26.20
N ALA A 113 -11.40 -1.72 27.42
CA ALA A 113 -10.77 -2.49 28.47
C ALA A 113 -10.74 -3.99 28.14
N GLU A 114 -11.82 -4.53 27.57
CA GLU A 114 -11.94 -5.95 27.22
C GLU A 114 -10.96 -6.36 26.12
N TYR A 115 -10.83 -5.56 25.06
CA TYR A 115 -9.92 -5.84 23.94
C TYR A 115 -8.51 -5.27 24.12
N GLY A 116 -8.19 -4.70 25.29
CA GLY A 116 -6.85 -4.17 25.58
C GLY A 116 -6.42 -3.00 24.69
N VAL A 117 -7.36 -2.21 24.18
CA VAL A 117 -7.11 -1.06 23.29
C VAL A 117 -7.58 0.25 23.91
N GLY A 118 -7.14 1.38 23.35
CA GLY A 118 -7.64 2.69 23.77
C GLY A 118 -9.11 2.90 23.37
N LYS A 119 -9.86 3.69 24.15
CA LYS A 119 -11.24 4.10 23.83
C LYS A 119 -11.35 4.77 22.44
N VAL A 120 -10.32 5.53 22.04
CA VAL A 120 -10.24 6.14 20.70
C VAL A 120 -10.20 5.09 19.60
N THR A 121 -9.50 3.97 19.81
CA THR A 121 -9.49 2.85 18.85
C THR A 121 -10.88 2.27 18.67
N ILE A 122 -11.59 2.01 19.78
CA ILE A 122 -12.98 1.54 19.73
C ILE A 122 -13.89 2.55 19.02
N HIS A 123 -13.75 3.84 19.32
CA HIS A 123 -14.48 4.90 18.63
C HIS A 123 -14.27 4.84 17.11
N HIS A 124 -13.03 4.77 16.64
CA HIS A 124 -12.73 4.66 15.20
C HIS A 124 -13.28 3.37 14.57
N VAL A 125 -13.22 2.24 15.28
CA VAL A 125 -13.77 0.96 14.83
C VAL A 125 -15.29 1.04 14.65
N VAL A 126 -15.98 1.56 15.67
CA VAL A 126 -17.44 1.70 15.72
C VAL A 126 -17.96 2.66 14.65
N HIS A 127 -17.28 3.81 14.47
CA HIS A 127 -17.66 4.82 13.48
C HIS A 127 -17.06 4.58 12.10
N ARG A 128 -16.45 3.39 11.87
CA ARG A 128 -15.85 2.98 10.59
C ARG A 128 -14.83 3.98 10.03
N THR A 129 -14.14 4.72 10.91
CA THR A 129 -13.02 5.58 10.53
C THR A 129 -11.78 4.74 10.25
N THR A 130 -11.59 3.66 11.02
CA THR A 130 -10.64 2.58 10.72
C THR A 130 -11.42 1.31 10.36
N TRP A 131 -10.76 0.38 9.66
CA TRP A 131 -11.41 -0.85 9.19
C TRP A 131 -12.65 -0.59 8.32
N ALA A 132 -12.68 0.54 7.61
CA ALA A 132 -13.85 0.98 6.83
C ALA A 132 -14.24 0.01 5.70
N TRP A 133 -13.29 -0.82 5.25
CA TRP A 133 -13.49 -1.84 4.22
C TRP A 133 -14.12 -3.13 4.75
N LEU A 134 -14.19 -3.30 6.08
CA LEU A 134 -14.89 -4.42 6.71
C LEU A 134 -16.34 -4.05 6.96
N ASP A 135 -17.20 -5.05 6.85
CA ASP A 135 -18.64 -4.95 7.09
C ASP A 135 -19.02 -4.63 8.53
#